data_AF-A0A4D4JTC1-F1
#
_entry.id   AF-A0A4D4JTC1-F1
#
_cell.length_a   1.000
_cell.length_b   1.000
_cell.length_c   1.000
_cell.angle_alpha   90.00
_cell.angle_beta   90.00
_cell.angle_gamma   90.00
#
_symmetry.space_group_name_H-M   'P 1'
#
loop_
_entity.id
_entity.type
_entity.pdbx_description
1 polymer ?
#
loop_
_entity_poly.entity_id
_entity_poly.type
_entity_poly.pdbx_seq_one_letter_code
_entity_poly.pdbx_strand_id
1 'polypeptide(L)'
;MLTAVDAVLDRYRDHLPVSLRQLFYVLLSDGVLEKTERDYKRMCEYVGMARRSGRIPWDVIRDDTQIAVDAPPSFLGPDDFWTAVEAAVDDYRVESQEGQPVRLQLRCETAGMVPQLVRIGEEFGIACFSGEASRMLTPWSGES
;
A
#
# COMPACT_ATOMS: atom_id res chain seq x y z
N MET A 1 6.89 -19.07 -14.53
CA MET A 1 7.16 -18.07 -13.48
C MET A 1 7.30 -16.67 -14.05
N LEU A 2 8.39 -16.33 -14.75
CA LEU A 2 8.61 -14.97 -15.27
C LEU A 2 7.50 -14.50 -16.24
N THR A 3 6.95 -15.38 -17.08
CA THR A 3 5.79 -15.05 -17.93
C THR A 3 4.57 -14.61 -17.12
N ALA A 4 4.33 -15.23 -15.96
CA ALA A 4 3.22 -14.84 -15.08
C ALA A 4 3.53 -13.51 -14.38
N VAL A 5 4.78 -13.29 -13.97
CA VAL A 5 5.23 -11.99 -13.45
C VAL A 5 5.02 -10.89 -14.50
N ASP A 6 5.43 -11.11 -15.74
CA ASP A 6 5.25 -10.15 -16.83
C ASP A 6 3.77 -9.84 -17.07
N ALA A 7 2.89 -10.87 -17.05
CA ALA A 7 1.45 -10.68 -17.18
C ALA A 7 0.85 -9.86 -16.02
N VAL A 8 1.33 -10.08 -14.79
CA VAL A 8 0.92 -9.26 -13.64
C VAL A 8 1.41 -7.82 -13.80
N LEU A 9 2.68 -7.61 -14.15
CA LEU A 9 3.21 -6.25 -14.33
C LEU A 9 2.50 -5.49 -15.46
N ASP A 10 2.11 -6.19 -16.53
CA ASP A 10 1.32 -5.60 -17.62
C ASP A 10 -0.11 -5.25 -17.16
N ARG A 11 -0.78 -6.15 -16.44
CA ARG A 11 -2.11 -5.89 -15.85
C ARG A 11 -2.10 -4.71 -14.87
N TYR A 12 -1.00 -4.52 -14.14
CA TYR A 12 -0.85 -3.46 -13.14
C TYR A 12 -0.08 -2.25 -13.66
N ARG A 13 0.06 -2.07 -14.99
CA ARG A 13 0.89 -1.02 -15.60
C ARG A 13 0.58 0.38 -15.04
N ASP A 14 -0.70 0.73 -14.91
CA ASP A 14 -1.14 2.04 -14.39
C ASP A 14 -1.01 2.15 -12.86
N HIS A 15 -0.65 1.06 -12.19
CA HIS A 15 -0.53 0.95 -10.75
C HIS A 15 0.89 0.62 -10.28
N LEU A 16 1.88 0.57 -11.19
CA LEU A 16 3.28 0.41 -10.83
C LEU A 16 3.80 1.62 -10.01
N PRO A 17 4.81 1.43 -9.14
CA PRO A 17 5.43 0.15 -8.77
C PRO A 17 4.53 -0.73 -7.90
N VAL A 18 4.63 -2.05 -8.06
CA VAL A 18 4.05 -3.03 -7.13
C VAL A 18 5.10 -3.55 -6.15
N SER A 19 4.71 -3.97 -4.95
CA SER A 19 5.65 -4.60 -4.02
C SER A 19 5.86 -6.10 -4.29
N LEU A 20 6.97 -6.67 -3.82
CA LEU A 20 7.18 -8.12 -3.89
C LEU A 20 6.06 -8.93 -3.23
N ARG A 21 5.47 -8.43 -2.14
CA ARG A 21 4.33 -9.07 -1.47
C ARG A 21 3.06 -8.96 -2.32
N GLN A 22 2.80 -7.79 -2.91
CA GLN A 22 1.69 -7.60 -3.85
C GLN A 22 1.79 -8.61 -5.00
N LEU A 23 2.95 -8.68 -5.64
CA LEU A 23 3.21 -9.63 -6.72
C LEU A 23 2.98 -11.08 -6.28
N PHE A 24 3.46 -11.45 -5.08
CA PHE A 24 3.25 -12.79 -4.53
C PHE A 24 1.77 -13.14 -4.35
N TYR A 25 0.99 -12.24 -3.75
CA TYR A 25 -0.43 -12.48 -3.52
C TYR A 25 -1.23 -12.55 -4.81
N VAL A 26 -0.92 -11.70 -5.78
CA VAL A 26 -1.57 -11.74 -7.09
C VAL A 26 -1.27 -13.07 -7.79
N LEU A 27 -0.03 -13.53 -7.80
CA LEU A 27 0.35 -14.83 -8.38
C LEU A 27 -0.27 -16.01 -7.63
N LEU A 28 -0.45 -15.90 -6.31
CA LEU A 28 -1.15 -16.88 -5.49
C LEU A 28 -2.64 -16.92 -5.82
N SER A 29 -3.29 -15.76 -5.98
CA SER A 29 -4.69 -15.64 -6.41
C SER A 29 -4.92 -16.15 -7.82
N ASP A 30 -3.96 -15.95 -8.73
CA ASP A 30 -3.98 -16.50 -10.09
C ASP A 30 -3.64 -18.01 -10.14
N GLY A 31 -3.36 -18.65 -9.00
CA GLY A 31 -3.06 -20.08 -8.89
C GLY A 31 -1.66 -20.48 -9.41
N VAL A 32 -0.77 -19.51 -9.62
CA VAL A 32 0.60 -19.73 -10.11
C VAL A 32 1.56 -20.14 -8.99
N LEU A 33 1.29 -19.69 -7.76
CA LEU A 33 2.07 -19.99 -6.56
C LEU A 33 1.17 -20.58 -5.47
N GLU A 34 1.76 -21.41 -4.62
CA GLU A 34 1.12 -21.82 -3.37
C GLU A 34 1.52 -20.88 -2.22
N LYS A 35 0.71 -20.86 -1.15
CA LYS A 35 0.99 -20.11 0.08
C LYS A 35 2.11 -20.76 0.91
N THR A 36 3.30 -20.93 0.30
CA THR A 36 4.46 -21.55 0.94
C THR A 36 5.66 -20.62 0.93
N GLU A 37 6.50 -20.71 1.97
CA GLU A 37 7.76 -19.96 2.00
C GLU A 37 8.69 -20.31 0.84
N ARG A 38 8.64 -21.56 0.37
CA ARG A 38 9.46 -22.04 -0.75
C ARG A 38 9.13 -21.29 -2.02
N ASP A 39 7.84 -21.13 -2.31
CA ASP A 39 7.36 -20.46 -3.50
C ASP A 39 7.62 -18.95 -3.45
N TYR A 40 7.48 -18.34 -2.26
CA TYR A 40 7.88 -16.96 -2.05
C TYR A 40 9.38 -16.74 -2.34
N LYS A 41 10.26 -17.57 -1.75
CA LYS A 41 11.72 -17.49 -1.97
C LYS A 41 12.09 -17.67 -3.44
N ARG A 42 11.49 -18.66 -4.11
CA ARG A 42 11.68 -18.90 -5.55
C ARG A 42 11.24 -17.70 -6.38
N MET A 43 10.09 -17.12 -6.10
CA MET A 43 9.61 -15.92 -6.79
C MET A 43 10.60 -14.76 -6.64
N CYS A 44 11.06 -14.48 -5.42
CA CYS A 44 12.06 -13.44 -5.16
C CYS A 44 13.37 -13.69 -5.92
N GLU A 45 13.83 -14.93 -5.98
CA GLU A 45 15.04 -15.31 -6.74
C GLU A 45 14.88 -15.03 -8.24
N TYR A 46 13.77 -15.49 -8.85
CA TYR A 46 13.49 -15.25 -10.26
C TYR A 46 13.38 -13.76 -10.61
N VAL A 47 12.66 -12.99 -9.79
CA VAL A 47 12.54 -11.54 -9.96
C VAL A 47 13.91 -10.87 -9.82
N GLY A 48 14.72 -11.27 -8.84
CA GLY A 48 16.07 -10.75 -8.65
C GLY A 48 16.99 -11.05 -9.85
N MET A 49 16.92 -12.25 -10.42
CA MET A 49 17.67 -12.60 -11.64
C MET A 49 17.21 -11.76 -12.84
N ALA A 50 15.89 -11.60 -13.02
CA ALA A 50 15.33 -10.81 -14.12
C ALA A 50 15.66 -9.32 -14.04
N ARG A 51 15.78 -8.75 -12.83
CA ARG A 51 16.27 -7.37 -12.63
C ARG A 51 17.74 -7.24 -12.99
N ARG A 52 18.59 -8.17 -12.53
CA ARG A 52 20.02 -8.18 -12.86
C ARG A 52 20.29 -8.39 -14.36
N SER A 53 19.41 -9.10 -15.06
CA SER A 53 19.49 -9.29 -16.51
C SER A 53 18.91 -8.11 -17.32
N GLY A 54 18.37 -7.08 -16.66
CA GLY A 54 17.72 -5.94 -17.32
C GLY A 54 16.32 -6.24 -17.91
N ARG A 55 15.71 -7.40 -17.62
CA ARG A 55 14.36 -7.74 -18.11
C ARG A 55 13.28 -6.99 -17.36
N ILE A 56 13.45 -6.83 -16.04
CA ILE A 56 12.53 -6.11 -15.17
C ILE A 56 13.25 -4.85 -14.70
N PRO A 57 12.78 -3.64 -15.05
CA PRO A 57 13.37 -2.39 -14.58
C PRO A 57 13.34 -2.27 -13.05
N TRP A 58 14.22 -1.45 -12.45
CA TRP A 58 14.29 -1.35 -10.99
C TRP A 58 13.13 -0.54 -10.38
N ASP A 59 12.46 0.26 -11.17
CA ASP A 59 11.37 1.16 -10.80
C ASP A 59 9.97 0.51 -10.86
N VAL A 60 9.84 -0.71 -11.39
CA VAL A 60 8.52 -1.38 -11.54
C VAL A 60 8.14 -2.26 -10.34
N ILE A 61 9.13 -2.70 -9.54
CA ILE A 61 8.89 -3.46 -8.31
C ILE A 61 9.63 -2.79 -7.15
N ARG A 62 8.91 -2.45 -6.08
CA ARG A 62 9.48 -1.90 -4.85
C ARG A 62 9.65 -2.94 -3.74
N ASP A 63 10.59 -2.70 -2.85
CA ASP A 63 10.85 -3.54 -1.67
C ASP A 63 10.25 -2.87 -0.42
N ASP A 64 9.04 -3.30 -0.04
CA ASP A 64 8.34 -2.81 1.16
C ASP A 64 8.85 -3.50 2.45
N THR A 65 10.11 -3.95 2.51
CA THR A 65 10.71 -4.47 3.76
C THR A 65 11.11 -3.37 4.73
N GLN A 66 11.22 -2.12 4.28
CA GLN A 66 11.38 -0.96 5.14
C GLN A 66 10.05 -0.23 5.27
N ILE A 67 9.48 -0.26 6.48
CA ILE A 67 8.56 0.81 6.90
C ILE A 67 9.48 2.00 7.18
N ALA A 68 9.55 2.95 6.26
CA ALA A 68 10.05 4.27 6.60
C ALA A 68 9.07 4.83 7.63
N VAL A 69 9.43 4.77 8.90
CA VAL A 69 8.80 5.64 9.89
C VAL A 69 9.43 6.98 9.61
N ASP A 70 8.64 7.94 9.11
CA ASP A 70 9.11 9.30 8.96
C ASP A 70 9.78 9.72 10.26
N ALA A 71 11.00 10.26 10.15
CA ALA A 71 11.64 10.85 11.31
C ALA A 71 10.65 11.88 11.89
N PRO A 72 10.55 12.00 13.23
CA PRO A 72 9.72 13.04 13.83
C PRO A 72 10.04 14.38 13.17
N PRO A 73 9.03 15.18 12.76
CA PRO A 73 9.27 16.45 12.09
C PRO A 73 10.27 17.28 12.90
N SER A 74 11.40 17.62 12.30
CA SER A 74 12.46 18.40 12.93
C SER A 74 12.80 19.58 12.04
N PHE A 75 12.79 20.79 12.60
CA PHE A 75 13.00 22.01 11.84
C PHE A 75 14.33 22.65 12.23
N LEU A 76 15.13 23.04 11.25
CA LEU A 76 16.36 23.79 11.49
C LEU A 76 16.08 25.27 11.85
N GLY A 77 14.88 25.76 11.53
CA GLY A 77 14.42 27.10 11.84
C GLY A 77 13.00 27.37 11.34
N PRO A 78 12.44 28.58 11.57
CA PRO A 78 11.07 28.91 11.20
C PRO A 78 10.76 28.79 9.70
N ASP A 79 11.72 29.07 8.82
CA ASP A 79 11.52 28.99 7.37
C ASP A 79 11.33 27.54 6.88
N ASP A 80 12.01 26.59 7.53
CA ASP A 80 11.89 25.16 7.29
C ASP A 80 10.51 24.63 7.71
N PHE A 81 9.95 25.18 8.80
CA PHE A 81 8.57 24.91 9.20
C PHE A 81 7.57 25.39 8.14
N TRP A 82 7.73 26.61 7.62
CA TRP A 82 6.83 27.12 6.58
C TRP A 82 6.93 26.35 5.27
N THR A 83 8.14 25.90 4.91
CA THR A 83 8.35 25.01 3.76
C THR A 83 7.58 23.69 3.94
N ALA A 84 7.60 23.11 5.15
CA ALA A 84 6.82 21.90 5.43
C ALA A 84 5.31 22.14 5.41
N VAL A 85 4.84 23.32 5.85
CA VAL A 85 3.42 23.70 5.75
C VAL A 85 2.99 23.85 4.30
N GLU A 86 3.82 24.49 3.46
CA GLU A 86 3.56 24.61 2.01
C GLU A 86 3.51 23.23 1.34
N ALA A 87 4.44 22.32 1.66
CA ALA A 87 4.40 20.95 1.15
C ALA A 87 3.13 20.20 1.58
N ALA A 88 2.62 20.43 2.79
CA ALA A 88 1.37 19.81 3.25
C ALA A 88 0.12 20.30 2.49
N VAL A 89 0.20 21.42 1.76
CA VAL A 89 -0.89 21.89 0.89
C VAL A 89 -1.10 20.95 -0.29
N ASP A 90 -0.03 20.38 -0.85
CA ASP A 90 -0.13 19.45 -1.99
C ASP A 90 -0.85 18.14 -1.60
N ASP A 91 -0.73 17.73 -0.34
CA ASP A 91 -1.40 16.56 0.22
C ASP A 91 -2.74 16.89 0.89
N TYR A 92 -3.15 18.16 0.92
CA TYR A 92 -4.40 18.57 1.55
C TYR A 92 -5.60 17.95 0.84
N ARG A 93 -6.41 17.22 1.61
CA ARG A 93 -7.68 16.63 1.15
C ARG A 93 -8.80 17.03 2.10
N VAL A 94 -9.93 17.39 1.53
CA VAL A 94 -11.18 17.54 2.28
C VAL A 94 -11.68 16.14 2.68
N GLU A 95 -12.15 15.97 3.92
CA GLU A 95 -12.69 14.71 4.41
C GLU A 95 -13.91 14.30 3.57
N SER A 96 -13.73 13.27 2.74
CA SER A 96 -14.73 12.85 1.75
C SER A 96 -15.95 12.18 2.39
N GLN A 97 -15.83 11.77 3.66
CA GLN A 97 -16.93 11.16 4.42
C GLN A 97 -17.65 12.16 5.34
N GLU A 98 -17.30 13.45 5.32
CA GLU A 98 -17.98 14.47 6.12
C GLU A 98 -19.43 14.66 5.65
N GLY A 99 -20.37 14.70 6.60
CA GLY A 99 -21.80 14.83 6.30
C GLY A 99 -22.49 13.57 5.78
N GLN A 100 -21.78 12.45 5.62
CA GLN A 100 -22.41 11.18 5.22
C GLN A 100 -23.14 10.53 6.41
N PRO A 101 -24.33 9.91 6.19
CA PRO A 101 -25.10 9.27 7.26
C PRO A 101 -24.42 8.02 7.85
N VAL A 102 -23.42 7.48 7.15
CA VAL A 102 -22.65 6.30 7.55
C VAL A 102 -21.18 6.55 7.22
N ARG A 103 -20.28 6.19 8.16
CA ARG A 103 -18.83 6.24 7.95
C ARG A 103 -18.29 4.84 7.64
N LEU A 104 -17.67 4.70 6.48
CA LEU A 104 -17.06 3.47 6.00
C LEU A 104 -15.60 3.40 6.45
N GLN A 105 -15.19 2.22 6.92
CA GLN A 105 -13.80 1.88 7.22
C GLN A 105 -13.48 0.52 6.59
N LEU A 106 -12.32 0.42 5.94
CA LEU A 106 -11.82 -0.83 5.43
C LEU A 106 -10.97 -1.49 6.53
N ARG A 107 -11.24 -2.76 6.83
CA ARG A 107 -10.47 -3.52 7.82
C ARG A 107 -9.96 -4.81 7.22
N CYS A 108 -8.70 -5.12 7.48
CA CYS A 108 -8.13 -6.41 7.14
C CYS A 108 -7.40 -7.01 8.35
N GLU A 109 -7.48 -8.33 8.52
CA GLU A 109 -6.82 -9.01 9.64
C GLU A 109 -5.29 -8.97 9.49
N THR A 110 -4.79 -8.93 8.26
CA THR A 110 -3.36 -9.03 7.97
C THR A 110 -2.76 -7.66 7.67
N ALA A 111 -1.86 -7.16 8.53
CA ALA A 111 -1.14 -5.90 8.34
C ALA A 111 -0.43 -5.78 6.98
N GLY A 112 0.08 -6.90 6.45
CA GLY A 112 0.72 -6.95 5.14
C GLY A 112 -0.18 -6.64 3.94
N MET A 113 -1.51 -6.63 4.13
CA MET A 113 -2.48 -6.28 3.08
C MET A 113 -2.87 -4.80 3.09
N VAL A 114 -2.61 -4.08 4.19
CA VAL A 114 -3.00 -2.66 4.35
C VAL A 114 -2.50 -1.79 3.18
N PRO A 115 -1.23 -1.86 2.74
CA PRO A 115 -0.76 -1.02 1.64
C PRO A 115 -1.47 -1.26 0.29
N GLN A 116 -2.04 -2.46 0.08
CA GLN A 116 -2.82 -2.73 -1.12
C GLN A 116 -4.24 -2.15 -1.01
N LEU A 117 -4.83 -2.31 0.17
CA LEU A 117 -6.21 -1.95 0.44
C LEU A 117 -6.39 -0.43 0.60
N VAL A 118 -5.39 0.28 1.14
CA VAL A 118 -5.38 1.75 1.19
C VAL A 118 -5.57 2.34 -0.20
N ARG A 119 -4.87 1.83 -1.24
CA ARG A 119 -5.03 2.33 -2.61
C ARG A 119 -6.45 2.19 -3.16
N ILE A 120 -7.18 1.16 -2.74
CA ILE A 120 -8.58 0.97 -3.13
C ILE A 120 -9.49 1.94 -2.36
N GLY A 121 -9.20 2.16 -1.08
CA GLY A 121 -9.97 3.05 -0.21
C GLY A 121 -9.75 4.54 -0.50
N GLU A 122 -8.56 4.93 -0.99
CA GLU A 122 -8.16 6.31 -1.26
C GLU A 122 -9.12 7.04 -2.20
N GLU A 123 -9.57 6.39 -3.28
CA GLU A 123 -10.53 6.97 -4.24
C GLU A 123 -11.86 7.35 -3.59
N PHE A 124 -12.23 6.66 -2.51
CA PHE A 124 -13.49 6.85 -1.79
C PHE A 124 -13.30 7.58 -0.45
N GLY A 125 -12.09 8.03 -0.12
CA GLY A 125 -11.76 8.61 1.19
C GLY A 125 -11.95 7.63 2.35
N ILE A 126 -11.79 6.32 2.10
CA ILE A 126 -11.96 5.26 3.09
C ILE A 126 -10.59 4.84 3.61
N ALA A 127 -10.34 5.10 4.90
CA ALA A 127 -9.14 4.63 5.58
C ALA A 127 -9.16 3.10 5.77
N CYS A 128 -7.99 2.46 5.59
CA CYS A 128 -7.79 1.04 5.84
C CYS A 128 -6.97 0.80 7.10
N PHE A 129 -7.44 -0.12 7.95
CA PHE A 129 -6.80 -0.49 9.21
C PHE A 129 -6.52 -1.99 9.27
N SER A 130 -5.44 -2.37 9.95
CA SER A 130 -5.21 -3.77 10.35
C SER A 130 -5.46 -4.00 11.83
N GLY A 131 -6.16 -5.08 12.16
CA GLY A 131 -6.40 -5.51 13.54
C GLY A 131 -7.45 -6.61 13.63
N GLU A 132 -7.50 -7.29 14.77
CA GLU A 132 -8.62 -8.19 15.09
C GLU A 132 -9.92 -7.37 15.22
N ALA A 133 -11.04 -7.98 14.85
CA ALA A 133 -12.36 -7.35 14.92
C ALA A 133 -12.78 -7.10 16.38
N SER A 134 -12.27 -6.03 17.00
CA SER A 134 -12.93 -5.47 18.18
C SER A 134 -14.14 -4.68 17.69
N ARG A 135 -15.31 -5.09 18.19
CA ARG A 135 -16.61 -4.48 17.89
C ARG A 135 -16.64 -3.07 18.48
N MET A 136 -16.16 -2.08 17.73
CA MET A 136 -16.30 -0.68 18.10
C MET A 136 -17.66 -0.18 17.61
N LEU A 137 -18.71 -0.51 18.37
CA LEU A 137 -19.96 0.24 18.35
C LEU A 137 -19.74 1.49 19.20
N THR A 138 -19.01 2.48 18.67
CA THR A 138 -19.19 3.84 19.19
C THR A 138 -20.32 4.46 18.38
N PRO A 139 -21.48 4.75 19.00
CA PRO A 139 -22.47 5.60 18.38
C PRO A 139 -21.78 6.92 18.05
N TRP A 140 -21.94 7.40 16.83
CA TRP A 140 -21.59 8.77 16.50
C TRP A 140 -22.51 9.68 17.33
N SER A 141 -21.97 10.31 18.36
CA SER A 141 -22.64 11.40 19.08
C SER A 141 -22.35 12.68 18.33
N GLY A 142 -23.21 13.00 17.36
CA GLY A 142 -23.28 14.33 16.78
C GLY A 142 -23.76 15.34 17.82
N GLU A 143 -22.81 16.01 18.46
CA GLU A 143 -22.95 17.30 19.15
C GLU A 143 -21.65 18.06 18.83
N SER A 144 -21.63 19.27 18.30
CA SER A 144 -22.64 20.26 17.86
C SER A 144 -22.04 21.06 16.70
#